data_AF-A0A139X929-F1
#
_entry.id   AF-A0A139X929-F1
#
_cell.length_a   1.000
_cell.length_b   1.000
_cell.length_c   1.000
_cell.angle_alpha   90.00
_cell.angle_beta   90.00
_cell.angle_gamma   90.00
#
_symmetry.space_group_name_H-M   'P 1'
#
loop_
_entity.id
_entity.type
_entity.pdbx_description
1 polymer ?
#
loop_
_entity_poly.entity_id
_entity_poly.type
_entity_poly.pdbx_seq_one_letter_code
_entity_poly.pdbx_strand_id
1 'polypeptide(L)'
;MPDRLLHLDDVKNIKKPEQVAAIFQKLGYKTICQLLDVTDLELSKGSTQAVNQVYLIANQGNAELQVLLFKLKPSEWFSLDTVTYRMQAIANNLCQRLSYFLLLCTRDYSQLMLVSPRISFDAQMKLRLKINKCLINTADPSYHDLNRLEKIAAFTLDPQTLHHIQHEALRFRETQKQYEAQDSVRWYLQQISRIKLLNKYSRSSNTSLTKIGRRSESALSVLPNYS
;
A
#
# COMPACT_ATOMS: atom_id res chain seq x y z
N MET A 1 -17.85 -9.94 4.81
CA MET A 1 -16.54 -9.29 4.97
C MET A 1 -15.57 -10.12 4.16
N PRO A 2 -14.77 -9.57 3.23
CA PRO A 2 -13.69 -10.38 2.67
C PRO A 2 -12.74 -10.76 3.82
N ASP A 3 -12.33 -12.01 3.88
CA ASP A 3 -11.37 -12.46 4.89
C ASP A 3 -10.06 -11.69 4.72
N ARG A 4 -9.56 -11.12 5.82
CA ARG A 4 -8.26 -10.44 5.83
C ARG A 4 -7.15 -11.46 5.64
N LEU A 5 -6.15 -11.12 4.81
CA LEU A 5 -4.98 -11.97 4.61
C LEU A 5 -3.99 -11.82 5.76
N LEU A 6 -3.91 -10.62 6.33
CA LEU A 6 -2.96 -10.28 7.38
C LEU A 6 -3.66 -9.78 8.64
N HIS A 7 -3.10 -10.17 9.79
CA HIS A 7 -3.46 -9.64 11.10
C HIS A 7 -2.37 -8.71 11.65
N LEU A 8 -2.73 -7.85 12.61
CA LEU A 8 -1.78 -6.92 13.22
C LEU A 8 -0.60 -7.65 13.87
N ASP A 9 -0.87 -8.80 14.48
CA ASP A 9 0.15 -9.63 15.11
C ASP A 9 1.17 -10.19 14.11
N ASP A 10 0.78 -10.41 12.84
CA ASP A 10 1.70 -10.86 11.81
C ASP A 10 2.80 -9.82 11.57
N VAL A 11 2.42 -8.54 11.54
CA VAL A 11 3.34 -7.42 11.30
C VAL A 11 4.08 -7.02 12.57
N LYS A 12 3.42 -7.10 13.74
CA LYS A 12 4.01 -6.75 15.04
C LYS A 12 5.14 -7.68 15.44
N ASN A 13 5.07 -8.95 15.02
CA ASN A 13 6.01 -9.97 15.43
C ASN A 13 7.24 -10.09 14.51
N ILE A 14 7.38 -9.25 13.49
CA ILE A 14 8.56 -9.28 12.61
C ILE A 14 9.81 -8.88 13.40
N LYS A 15 10.76 -9.82 13.48
CA LYS A 15 12.07 -9.69 14.15
C LYS A 15 13.20 -10.32 13.33
N LYS A 16 12.86 -11.05 12.27
CA LYS A 16 13.76 -11.87 11.44
C LYS A 16 13.25 -11.94 9.99
N PRO A 17 14.11 -12.25 9.00
CA PRO A 17 13.71 -12.23 7.59
C PRO A 17 12.66 -13.30 7.26
N GLU A 18 12.64 -14.43 7.97
CA GLU A 18 11.68 -15.50 7.77
C GLU A 18 10.24 -15.04 8.06
N GLN A 19 10.07 -14.10 8.98
CA GLN A 19 8.76 -13.55 9.31
C GLN A 19 8.29 -12.54 8.26
N VAL A 20 9.23 -11.81 7.64
CA VAL A 20 8.93 -11.02 6.43
C VAL A 20 8.47 -11.96 5.31
N ALA A 21 9.19 -13.07 5.10
CA ALA A 21 8.79 -14.07 4.12
C ALA A 21 7.41 -14.68 4.44
N ALA A 22 7.09 -14.97 5.69
CA ALA A 22 5.76 -15.48 6.07
C ALA A 22 4.63 -14.51 5.70
N ILE A 23 4.83 -13.19 5.84
CA ILE A 23 3.87 -12.19 5.39
C ILE A 23 3.70 -12.24 3.86
N PHE A 24 4.81 -12.27 3.12
CA PHE A 24 4.75 -12.37 1.67
C PHE A 24 4.11 -13.69 1.20
N GLN A 25 4.28 -14.78 1.95
CA GLN A 25 3.61 -16.04 1.69
C GLN A 25 2.09 -15.92 1.85
N LYS A 26 1.61 -15.28 2.93
CA LYS A 26 0.18 -14.96 3.14
C LYS A 26 -0.38 -14.05 2.05
N LEU A 27 0.44 -13.17 1.51
CA LEU A 27 0.11 -12.31 0.36
C LEU A 27 0.13 -13.07 -0.99
N GLY A 28 0.40 -14.38 -1.00
CA GLY A 28 0.38 -15.22 -2.20
C GLY A 28 1.71 -15.26 -2.97
N TYR A 29 2.81 -14.81 -2.38
CA TYR A 29 4.11 -14.87 -3.03
C TYR A 29 4.76 -16.26 -2.92
N LYS A 30 5.52 -16.65 -3.94
CA LYS A 30 6.43 -17.81 -3.90
C LYS A 30 7.68 -17.43 -3.11
N THR A 31 7.67 -17.72 -1.82
CA THR A 31 8.71 -17.30 -0.88
C THR A 31 9.86 -18.31 -0.80
N ILE A 32 11.07 -17.80 -0.61
CA ILE A 32 12.31 -18.60 -0.52
C ILE A 32 13.09 -18.24 0.74
N CYS A 33 13.15 -16.95 1.10
CA CYS A 33 13.91 -16.44 2.24
C CYS A 33 15.39 -16.89 2.26
N GLN A 34 16.10 -16.64 1.16
CA GLN A 34 17.49 -17.02 1.00
C GLN A 34 18.43 -15.84 1.28
N LEU A 35 19.47 -16.03 2.10
CA LEU A 35 20.56 -15.06 2.25
C LEU A 35 21.35 -14.98 0.93
N LEU A 36 21.57 -13.77 0.44
CA LEU A 36 22.37 -13.50 -0.77
C LEU A 36 23.71 -12.89 -0.39
N ASP A 37 24.73 -13.17 -1.19
CA ASP A 37 25.94 -12.37 -1.17
C ASP A 37 25.64 -10.99 -1.78
N VAL A 38 26.08 -9.93 -1.11
CA VAL A 38 25.90 -8.56 -1.57
C VAL A 38 26.75 -8.29 -2.81
N THR A 39 27.86 -9.01 -2.98
CA THR A 39 28.71 -8.87 -4.17
C THR A 39 27.99 -9.30 -5.46
N ASP A 40 27.12 -10.31 -5.37
CA ASP A 40 26.34 -10.84 -6.51
C ASP A 40 25.29 -9.85 -7.02
N LEU A 41 24.98 -8.83 -6.22
CA LEU A 41 24.05 -7.77 -6.58
C LEU A 41 24.72 -6.64 -7.39
N GLU A 42 26.05 -6.68 -7.55
CA GLU A 42 26.83 -5.73 -8.36
C GLU A 42 26.49 -4.25 -8.04
N LEU A 43 26.25 -4.00 -6.75
CA LEU A 43 25.93 -2.66 -6.27
C LEU A 43 27.17 -1.75 -6.33
N SER A 44 26.95 -0.45 -6.42
CA SER A 44 28.04 0.52 -6.26
C SER A 44 28.75 0.34 -4.91
N LYS A 45 30.06 0.64 -4.84
CA LYS A 45 30.86 0.50 -3.62
C LYS A 45 30.20 1.11 -2.38
N GLY A 46 29.61 2.31 -2.53
CA GLY A 46 28.92 2.98 -1.44
C GLY A 46 27.65 2.24 -0.99
N SER A 47 26.89 1.64 -1.91
CA SER A 47 25.70 0.85 -1.59
C SER A 47 26.06 -0.50 -0.97
N THR A 48 27.09 -1.19 -1.48
CA THR A 48 27.60 -2.42 -0.88
C THR A 48 28.05 -2.19 0.57
N GLN A 49 28.77 -1.10 0.82
CA GLN A 49 29.22 -0.73 2.17
C GLN A 49 28.09 -0.33 3.11
N ALA A 50 26.95 0.13 2.59
CA ALA A 50 25.79 0.55 3.38
C ALA A 50 24.88 -0.62 3.80
N VAL A 51 25.04 -1.78 3.17
CA VAL A 51 24.22 -2.97 3.37
C VAL A 51 24.97 -3.95 4.28
N ASN A 52 24.31 -4.44 5.33
CA ASN A 52 24.85 -5.50 6.18
C ASN A 52 24.53 -6.90 5.63
N GLN A 53 23.29 -7.10 5.21
CA GLN A 53 22.79 -8.38 4.69
C GLN A 53 21.68 -8.15 3.68
N VAL A 54 21.53 -9.06 2.72
CA VAL A 54 20.42 -9.07 1.76
C VAL A 54 19.78 -10.44 1.71
N TYR A 55 18.45 -10.47 1.66
CA TYR A 55 17.69 -11.69 1.55
C TYR A 55 16.78 -11.65 0.32
N LEU A 56 16.76 -12.73 -0.46
CA LEU A 56 15.71 -12.99 -1.44
C LEU A 56 14.48 -13.54 -0.71
N ILE A 57 13.50 -12.68 -0.50
CA ILE A 57 12.27 -13.02 0.22
C ILE A 57 11.34 -13.85 -0.65
N ALA A 58 11.15 -13.43 -1.91
CA ALA A 58 10.28 -14.12 -2.86
C ALA A 58 10.79 -14.02 -4.29
N ASN A 59 10.44 -15.01 -5.10
CA ASN A 59 10.81 -15.12 -6.51
C ASN A 59 9.62 -15.60 -7.34
N GLN A 60 9.14 -14.74 -8.24
CA GLN A 60 7.99 -14.98 -9.10
C GLN A 60 8.38 -15.07 -10.56
N GLY A 61 7.67 -15.92 -11.31
CA GLY A 61 7.87 -16.13 -12.74
C GLY A 61 9.32 -16.45 -13.10
N ASN A 62 9.97 -17.35 -12.36
CA ASN A 62 11.36 -17.75 -12.63
C ASN A 62 12.34 -16.54 -12.74
N ALA A 63 12.36 -15.69 -11.72
CA ALA A 63 13.14 -14.45 -11.64
C ALA A 63 12.64 -13.27 -12.48
N GLU A 64 11.44 -13.33 -13.04
CA GLU A 64 10.78 -12.16 -13.63
C GLU A 64 10.44 -11.08 -12.58
N LEU A 65 10.06 -11.48 -11.35
CA LEU A 65 9.86 -10.53 -10.24
C LEU A 65 10.48 -11.05 -8.95
N GLN A 66 11.33 -10.24 -8.34
CA GLN A 66 12.03 -10.58 -7.11
C GLN A 66 11.70 -9.59 -5.98
N VAL A 67 11.51 -10.14 -4.77
CA VAL A 67 11.36 -9.34 -3.54
C VAL A 67 12.65 -9.46 -2.75
N LEU A 68 13.37 -8.36 -2.58
CA LEU A 68 14.68 -8.33 -1.92
C LEU A 68 14.61 -7.51 -0.63
N LEU A 69 15.07 -8.07 0.49
CA LEU A 69 15.15 -7.40 1.77
C LEU A 69 16.58 -7.00 2.11
N PHE A 70 16.82 -5.70 2.24
CA PHE A 70 18.08 -5.10 2.63
C PHE A 70 18.08 -4.74 4.11
N LYS A 71 18.99 -5.34 4.87
CA LYS A 71 19.33 -4.87 6.21
C LYS A 71 20.42 -3.81 6.08
N LEU A 72 20.04 -2.54 6.17
CA LEU A 72 20.99 -1.44 6.05
C LEU A 72 21.71 -1.17 7.38
N LYS A 73 22.85 -0.50 7.31
CA LYS A 73 23.56 -0.01 8.49
C LYS A 73 22.74 1.07 9.22
N PRO A 74 22.86 1.17 10.55
CA PRO A 74 22.13 2.19 11.33
C PRO A 74 22.37 3.63 10.84
N SER A 75 23.55 3.93 10.30
CA SER A 75 23.90 5.25 9.74
C SER A 75 23.00 5.68 8.58
N GLU A 76 22.50 4.74 7.79
CA GLU A 76 21.61 5.03 6.65
C GLU A 76 20.20 5.42 7.11
N TRP A 77 19.83 5.07 8.34
CA TRP A 77 18.54 5.36 8.95
C TRP A 77 18.55 6.66 9.77
N PHE A 78 19.59 7.48 9.65
CA PHE A 78 19.67 8.77 10.34
C PHE A 78 18.50 9.71 9.97
N SER A 79 18.09 9.70 8.70
CA SER A 79 16.91 10.41 8.22
C SER A 79 16.17 9.60 7.16
N LEU A 80 14.89 9.92 6.95
CA LEU A 80 14.11 9.27 5.90
C LEU A 80 14.69 9.55 4.50
N ASP A 81 15.27 10.72 4.28
CA ASP A 81 15.85 11.10 3.00
C ASP A 81 17.13 10.32 2.72
N THR A 82 17.96 10.10 3.75
CA THR A 82 19.18 9.28 3.65
C THR A 82 18.86 7.85 3.20
N VAL A 83 17.94 7.17 3.88
CA VAL A 83 17.54 5.80 3.50
C VAL A 83 16.87 5.77 2.14
N THR A 84 16.07 6.80 1.80
CA THR A 84 15.41 6.89 0.49
C THR A 84 16.43 7.03 -0.63
N TYR A 85 17.41 7.92 -0.46
CA TYR A 85 18.51 8.11 -1.40
C TYR A 85 19.30 6.81 -1.58
N ARG A 86 19.60 6.12 -0.48
CA ARG A 86 20.29 4.82 -0.53
C ARG A 86 19.50 3.79 -1.32
N MET A 87 18.20 3.65 -1.05
CA MET A 87 17.34 2.71 -1.75
C MET A 87 17.19 3.08 -3.23
N GLN A 88 17.17 4.36 -3.58
CA GLN A 88 17.18 4.80 -4.97
C GLN A 88 18.50 4.44 -5.67
N ALA A 89 19.64 4.59 -5.00
CA ALA A 89 20.94 4.17 -5.53
C ALA A 89 21.00 2.64 -5.74
N ILE A 90 20.53 1.85 -4.78
CA ILE A 90 20.43 0.38 -4.91
C ILE A 90 19.52 0.02 -6.09
N ALA A 91 18.35 0.65 -6.18
CA ALA A 91 17.41 0.41 -7.27
C ALA A 91 18.01 0.76 -8.65
N ASN A 92 18.78 1.85 -8.76
CA ASN A 92 19.46 2.24 -10.00
C ASN A 92 20.45 1.17 -10.50
N ASN A 93 21.14 0.48 -9.59
CA ASN A 93 22.00 -0.64 -9.95
C ASN A 93 21.18 -1.85 -10.41
N LEU A 94 20.18 -2.26 -9.61
CA LEU A 94 19.41 -3.49 -9.87
C LEU A 94 18.52 -3.40 -11.11
N CYS A 95 17.91 -2.24 -11.36
CA CYS A 95 17.00 -2.02 -12.49
C CYS A 95 17.71 -1.97 -13.86
N GLN A 96 19.02 -2.21 -13.91
CA GLN A 96 19.74 -2.49 -15.14
C GLN A 96 19.51 -3.94 -15.62
N ARG A 97 19.04 -4.81 -14.72
CA ARG A 97 18.66 -6.20 -15.01
C ARG A 97 17.26 -6.24 -15.62
N LEU A 98 16.95 -7.32 -16.33
CA LEU A 98 15.65 -7.50 -17.00
C LEU A 98 14.49 -7.86 -16.06
N SER A 99 14.78 -8.14 -14.78
CA SER A 99 13.79 -8.48 -13.77
C SER A 99 13.09 -7.27 -13.17
N TYR A 100 11.85 -7.47 -12.73
CA TYR A 100 11.14 -6.55 -11.85
C TYR A 100 11.54 -6.74 -10.39
N PHE A 101 11.53 -5.66 -9.62
CA PHE A 101 11.96 -5.70 -8.23
C PHE A 101 10.96 -5.00 -7.32
N LEU A 102 10.65 -5.63 -6.19
CA LEU A 102 10.13 -4.97 -5.01
C LEU A 102 11.22 -4.98 -3.95
N LEU A 103 11.76 -3.81 -3.64
CA LEU A 103 12.83 -3.68 -2.67
C LEU A 103 12.26 -3.37 -1.29
N LEU A 104 12.75 -4.06 -0.28
CA LEU A 104 12.43 -3.84 1.11
C LEU A 104 13.69 -3.38 1.82
N CYS A 105 13.59 -2.42 2.73
CA CYS A 105 14.66 -2.20 3.70
C CYS A 105 14.12 -2.08 5.11
N THR A 106 14.92 -2.49 6.08
CA THR A 106 14.51 -2.51 7.48
C THR A 106 15.53 -1.89 8.42
N ARG A 107 15.00 -1.25 9.48
CA ARG A 107 15.74 -0.81 10.66
C ARG A 107 15.48 -1.80 11.79
N ASP A 108 16.29 -2.85 11.84
CA ASP A 108 16.19 -3.91 12.86
C ASP A 108 14.77 -4.44 13.07
N TYR A 109 13.99 -4.54 11.99
CA TYR A 109 12.61 -5.02 11.98
C TYR A 109 11.63 -4.21 12.84
N SER A 110 11.99 -3.01 13.29
CA SER A 110 11.07 -2.04 13.92
C SER A 110 10.36 -1.13 12.91
N GLN A 111 10.95 -1.01 11.71
CA GLN A 111 10.36 -0.34 10.55
C GLN A 111 10.71 -1.14 9.29
N LEU A 112 9.76 -1.17 8.35
CA LEU A 112 9.94 -1.75 7.03
C LEU A 112 9.55 -0.72 5.97
N MET A 113 10.47 -0.37 5.09
CA MET A 113 10.20 0.44 3.91
C MET A 113 10.06 -0.47 2.69
N LEU A 114 8.94 -0.37 1.99
CA LEU A 114 8.71 -0.98 0.69
C LEU A 114 9.03 0.05 -0.39
N VAL A 115 9.74 -0.35 -1.44
CA VAL A 115 10.19 0.50 -2.53
C VAL A 115 9.92 -0.21 -3.86
N SER A 116 9.07 0.39 -4.70
CA SER A 116 8.86 -0.03 -6.09
C SER A 116 9.57 0.96 -7.02
N PRO A 117 10.67 0.56 -7.66
CA PRO A 117 11.32 1.36 -8.68
C PRO A 117 10.49 1.41 -9.96
N ARG A 118 10.57 2.55 -10.65
CA ARG A 118 9.99 2.76 -11.97
C ARG A 118 11.00 3.42 -12.87
N ILE A 119 11.33 2.70 -13.93
CA ILE A 119 12.13 3.22 -15.03
C ILE A 119 11.21 4.03 -15.94
N SER A 120 11.67 5.19 -16.34
CA SER A 120 11.02 6.07 -17.31
C SER A 120 12.09 6.72 -18.17
N PHE A 121 11.72 7.20 -19.35
CA PHE A 121 12.60 8.02 -20.17
C PHE A 121 12.14 9.47 -20.06
N ASP A 122 13.07 10.41 -19.98
CA ASP A 122 12.74 11.82 -20.12
C ASP A 122 12.60 12.24 -21.58
N ALA A 123 12.29 13.52 -21.80
CA ALA A 123 12.09 14.08 -23.13
C ALA A 123 13.34 13.96 -24.02
N GLN A 124 14.52 13.75 -23.43
CA GLN A 124 15.80 13.58 -24.12
C GLN A 124 16.20 12.11 -24.26
N MET A 125 15.27 11.16 -24.04
CA MET A 125 15.51 9.71 -24.05
C MET A 125 16.55 9.25 -23.02
N LYS A 126 16.81 10.05 -21.97
CA LYS A 126 17.67 9.63 -20.86
C LYS A 126 16.85 8.83 -19.86
N LEU A 127 17.39 7.68 -19.46
CA LEU A 127 16.79 6.84 -18.44
C LEU A 127 16.73 7.58 -17.10
N ARG A 128 15.52 7.69 -16.54
CA ARG A 128 15.23 8.23 -15.22
C ARG A 128 14.54 7.19 -14.37
N LEU A 129 15.16 6.88 -13.23
CA LEU A 129 14.55 6.06 -12.20
C LEU A 129 13.81 6.93 -11.19
N LYS A 130 12.53 6.65 -10.99
CA LYS A 130 11.75 7.13 -9.85
C LYS A 130 11.48 5.96 -8.92
N ILE A 131 11.29 6.25 -7.64
CA ILE A 131 10.88 5.23 -6.68
C ILE A 131 9.57 5.65 -6.01
N ASN A 132 8.65 4.70 -5.92
CA ASN A 132 7.49 4.79 -5.05
C ASN A 132 7.83 4.07 -3.75
N LYS A 133 7.43 4.63 -2.61
CA LYS A 133 7.78 4.07 -1.30
C LYS A 133 6.62 4.09 -0.32
N CYS A 134 6.60 3.10 0.56
CA CYS A 134 5.71 3.03 1.71
C CYS A 134 6.52 2.66 2.95
N LEU A 135 6.26 3.35 4.06
CA LEU A 135 6.75 2.94 5.37
C LEU A 135 5.66 2.14 6.08
N ILE A 136 6.08 1.07 6.74
CA ILE A 136 5.28 0.25 7.62
C ILE A 136 5.94 0.29 9.00
N ASN A 137 5.20 0.73 10.01
CA ASN A 137 5.63 0.63 11.40
C ASN A 137 5.35 -0.79 11.89
N THR A 138 6.40 -1.55 12.17
CA THR A 138 6.25 -2.93 12.65
C THR A 138 6.30 -3.01 14.17
N ALA A 139 6.80 -1.97 14.86
CA ALA A 139 6.73 -1.90 16.33
C ALA A 139 5.30 -1.66 16.83
N ASP A 140 4.55 -0.83 16.10
CA ASP A 140 3.14 -0.51 16.37
C ASP A 140 2.36 -0.41 15.04
N PRO A 141 1.99 -1.56 14.43
CA PRO A 141 1.31 -1.56 13.14
C PRO A 141 -0.14 -1.11 13.28
N SER A 142 -0.60 -0.36 12.28
CA SER A 142 -1.99 0.05 12.15
C SER A 142 -2.73 -0.78 11.10
N TYR A 143 -4.07 -0.74 11.13
CA TYR A 143 -4.88 -1.33 10.05
C TYR A 143 -4.58 -0.72 8.68
N HIS A 144 -4.13 0.53 8.67
CA HIS A 144 -3.70 1.20 7.45
C HIS A 144 -2.44 0.55 6.87
N ASP A 145 -1.47 0.18 7.71
CA ASP A 145 -0.28 -0.57 7.31
C ASP A 145 -0.63 -1.93 6.70
N LEU A 146 -1.55 -2.67 7.35
CA LEU A 146 -2.07 -3.93 6.83
C LEU A 146 -2.68 -3.75 5.44
N ASN A 147 -3.56 -2.76 5.28
CA ASN A 147 -4.21 -2.53 3.99
C ASN A 147 -3.20 -2.16 2.88
N ARG A 148 -2.10 -1.48 3.23
CA ARG A 148 -1.03 -1.17 2.27
C ARG A 148 -0.27 -2.43 1.84
N LEU A 149 -0.03 -3.37 2.77
CA LEU A 149 0.56 -4.67 2.45
C LEU A 149 -0.40 -5.56 1.65
N GLU A 150 -1.68 -5.60 2.01
CA GLU A 150 -2.68 -6.41 1.29
C GLU A 150 -2.92 -5.93 -0.14
N LYS A 151 -2.71 -4.63 -0.42
CA LYS A 151 -2.79 -4.10 -1.80
C LYS A 151 -1.74 -4.63 -2.75
N ILE A 152 -0.62 -5.16 -2.24
CA ILE A 152 0.43 -5.77 -3.06
C ILE A 152 0.32 -7.29 -3.10
N ALA A 153 -0.81 -7.87 -2.68
CA ALA A 153 -1.02 -9.31 -2.74
C ALA A 153 -0.86 -9.83 -4.18
N ALA A 154 -0.06 -10.88 -4.32
CA ALA A 154 0.30 -11.49 -5.60
C ALA A 154 -0.82 -12.40 -6.13
N PHE A 155 -1.52 -13.11 -5.25
CA PHE A 155 -2.51 -14.12 -5.65
C PHE A 155 -1.96 -15.03 -6.78
N THR A 156 -2.72 -15.22 -7.85
CA THR A 156 -2.32 -15.97 -9.05
C THR A 156 -1.93 -15.04 -10.21
N LEU A 157 -1.52 -13.80 -9.93
CA LEU A 157 -1.20 -12.81 -10.95
C LEU A 157 0.16 -13.10 -11.60
N ASP A 158 0.29 -12.73 -12.87
CA ASP A 158 1.58 -12.76 -13.54
C ASP A 158 2.53 -11.67 -12.99
N PRO A 159 3.85 -11.84 -13.11
CA PRO A 159 4.85 -10.92 -12.56
C PRO A 159 4.73 -9.47 -13.06
N GLN A 160 4.35 -9.27 -14.32
CA GLN A 160 4.24 -7.93 -14.90
C GLN A 160 3.03 -7.18 -14.32
N THR A 161 1.88 -7.84 -14.23
CA THR A 161 0.68 -7.31 -13.57
C THR A 161 0.95 -7.02 -12.10
N LEU A 162 1.64 -7.94 -11.41
CA LEU A 162 2.01 -7.78 -10.02
C LEU A 162 2.92 -6.57 -9.80
N HIS A 163 3.94 -6.39 -10.65
CA HIS A 163 4.80 -5.20 -10.61
C HIS A 163 4.00 -3.91 -10.81
N HIS A 164 3.03 -3.89 -11.72
CA HIS A 164 2.16 -2.73 -11.92
C HIS A 164 1.32 -2.41 -10.68
N ILE A 165 0.72 -3.43 -10.05
CA ILE A 165 -0.06 -3.26 -8.81
C ILE A 165 0.82 -2.76 -7.67
N GLN A 166 2.02 -3.31 -7.50
CA GLN A 166 3.00 -2.83 -6.52
C GLN A 166 3.30 -1.34 -6.72
N HIS A 167 3.53 -0.94 -7.97
CA HIS A 167 3.83 0.45 -8.30
C HIS A 167 2.68 1.38 -7.92
N GLU A 168 1.44 1.04 -8.27
CA GLU A 168 0.27 1.87 -7.95
C GLU A 168 -0.07 1.84 -6.45
N ALA A 169 0.08 0.71 -5.76
CA ALA A 169 -0.17 0.58 -4.33
C ALA A 169 0.79 1.43 -3.49
N LEU A 170 2.06 1.51 -3.90
CA LEU A 170 3.10 2.28 -3.21
C LEU A 170 3.16 3.75 -3.65
N ARG A 171 2.30 4.16 -4.59
CA ARG A 171 2.22 5.53 -5.08
C ARG A 171 1.57 6.43 -4.03
N PHE A 172 2.39 6.93 -3.11
CA PHE A 172 1.96 7.91 -2.11
C PHE A 172 1.51 9.21 -2.80
N ARG A 173 0.30 9.70 -2.50
CA ARG A 173 -0.15 11.03 -2.94
C ARG A 173 0.02 11.99 -1.77
N GLU A 174 0.72 13.10 -1.97
CA GLU A 174 1.01 14.11 -0.92
C GLU A 174 -0.23 14.60 -0.16
N THR A 175 -1.41 14.55 -0.78
CA THR A 175 -2.71 14.83 -0.15
C THR A 175 -3.13 13.85 0.95
N GLN A 176 -2.45 12.70 1.12
CA GLN A 176 -2.76 11.73 2.16
C GLN A 176 -2.15 12.09 3.53
N LYS A 177 -1.04 12.85 3.57
CA LYS A 177 -0.34 13.23 4.81
C LYS A 177 -1.22 14.00 5.80
N GLN A 178 -2.12 14.82 5.28
CA GLN A 178 -2.95 15.74 6.07
C GLN A 178 -4.16 15.05 6.72
N TYR A 179 -4.57 13.89 6.22
CA TYR A 179 -5.69 13.09 6.76
C TYR A 179 -5.22 11.88 7.58
N GLU A 180 -4.01 11.36 7.32
CA GLU A 180 -3.45 10.17 7.97
C GLU A 180 -3.10 10.36 9.46
N ALA A 181 -2.74 11.58 9.88
CA ALA A 181 -2.42 11.86 11.28
C ALA A 181 -3.64 11.92 12.21
N GLN A 182 -4.85 12.05 11.66
CA GLN A 182 -6.02 12.46 12.44
C GLN A 182 -7.03 11.35 12.72
N ASP A 183 -7.17 10.32 11.86
CA ASP A 183 -8.12 9.22 12.13
C ASP A 183 -7.97 8.00 11.19
N SER A 184 -7.14 7.01 11.58
CA SER A 184 -6.87 5.81 10.78
C SER A 184 -8.11 4.91 10.59
N VAL A 185 -9.05 4.94 11.54
CA VAL A 185 -10.33 4.20 11.48
C VAL A 185 -11.28 4.83 10.46
N ARG A 186 -11.40 6.17 10.47
CA ARG A 186 -12.25 6.88 9.50
C ARG A 186 -11.75 6.70 8.07
N TRP A 187 -10.45 6.72 7.86
CA TRP A 187 -9.86 6.46 6.55
C TRP A 187 -10.10 5.02 6.09
N TYR A 188 -9.99 4.06 7.00
CA TYR A 188 -10.35 2.66 6.72
C TYR A 188 -11.80 2.54 6.24
N LEU A 189 -12.76 3.14 6.95
CA LEU A 189 -14.17 3.16 6.56
C LEU A 189 -14.39 3.82 5.18
N GLN A 190 -13.62 4.85 4.84
CA GLN A 190 -13.67 5.48 3.52
C GLN A 190 -13.07 4.64 2.38
N GLN A 191 -12.05 3.82 2.64
CA GLN A 191 -11.49 2.96 1.59
C GLN A 191 -12.41 1.77 1.30
N ILE A 192 -13.02 1.17 2.32
CA ILE A 192 -13.97 0.07 2.12
C ILE A 192 -15.30 0.54 1.52
N SER A 193 -15.74 1.78 1.78
CA SER A 193 -16.97 2.33 1.19
C SER A 193 -16.86 2.64 -0.31
N ARG A 194 -15.62 2.74 -0.84
CA ARG A 194 -15.35 2.83 -2.29
C ARG A 194 -15.55 1.50 -3.02
N ILE A 195 -15.69 0.40 -2.29
CA ILE A 195 -16.07 -0.90 -2.85
C ILE A 195 -17.58 -0.84 -3.14
N LYS A 196 -17.96 -1.10 -4.40
CA LYS A 196 -19.35 -1.04 -4.94
C LYS A 196 -20.38 -1.96 -4.25
N LEU A 197 -20.05 -2.57 -3.11
CA LEU A 197 -20.94 -3.45 -2.34
C LEU A 197 -21.82 -2.69 -1.34
N LEU A 198 -21.48 -1.45 -0.97
CA LEU A 198 -22.25 -0.64 -0.01
C LEU A 198 -23.24 0.33 -0.65
N ASN A 199 -23.36 0.38 -1.98
CA ASN A 199 -24.25 1.32 -2.67
C ASN A 199 -25.66 0.76 -2.95
N LYS A 200 -26.05 -0.37 -2.35
CA LYS A 200 -27.35 -1.01 -2.63
C LYS A 200 -28.46 -0.78 -1.60
N TYR A 201 -28.24 0.02 -0.55
CA TYR A 201 -29.30 0.43 0.37
C TYR A 201 -29.16 1.89 0.82
N SER A 202 -29.34 2.81 -0.13
CA SER A 202 -29.81 4.17 0.21
C SER A 202 -30.61 4.75 -0.95
N ARG A 203 -31.62 4.01 -1.43
CA ARG A 203 -32.66 4.53 -2.32
C ARG A 203 -33.96 3.74 -2.20
N SER A 204 -34.53 3.80 -1.01
CA SER A 204 -35.96 3.59 -0.69
C SER A 204 -36.08 4.07 0.75
N SER A 205 -36.66 5.22 1.08
CA SER A 205 -37.94 5.72 0.66
C SER A 205 -38.03 7.18 1.12
N ASN A 206 -38.28 8.11 0.20
CA ASN A 206 -38.99 9.35 0.51
C ASN A 206 -39.52 9.90 -0.80
N THR A 207 -40.67 9.38 -1.21
CA THR A 207 -41.53 10.05 -2.17
C THR A 207 -42.96 9.76 -1.77
N SER A 208 -43.72 10.85 -1.61
CA SER A 208 -45.18 10.92 -1.59
C SER A 208 -45.90 10.68 -0.26
N LEU A 209 -46.00 11.75 0.55
CA LEU A 209 -47.24 12.07 1.27
C LEU A 209 -47.64 13.52 0.94
N THR A 210 -48.20 13.70 -0.24
CA THR A 210 -49.09 14.82 -0.55
C THR A 210 -50.38 14.27 -1.14
N LYS A 211 -51.48 14.53 -0.41
CA LYS A 211 -52.86 14.71 -0.86
C LYS A 211 -53.51 13.62 -1.73
N ILE A 212 -54.55 13.00 -1.17
CA ILE A 212 -55.94 12.90 -1.68
C ILE A 212 -56.74 12.50 -0.42
N GLY A 213 -57.77 13.17 0.11
CA GLY A 213 -58.84 13.99 -0.47
C GLY A 213 -60.17 13.31 -0.12
N ARG A 214 -60.99 13.90 0.76
CA ARG A 214 -62.46 13.67 0.81
C ARG A 214 -63.18 14.77 1.61
N ARG A 215 -64.11 15.42 0.92
CA ARG A 215 -65.19 16.30 1.41
C ARG A 215 -66.22 15.47 2.18
N SER A 216 -66.80 16.05 3.24
CA SER A 216 -68.25 16.27 3.40
C SER A 216 -68.56 16.90 4.76
N GLU A 217 -69.22 18.08 4.72
CA GLU A 217 -70.32 18.60 5.59
C GLU A 217 -70.09 18.67 7.12
N SER A 218 -70.44 19.71 7.88
CA SER A 218 -71.56 20.66 7.81
C SER A 218 -71.38 21.79 8.86
N ALA A 219 -72.17 22.88 8.67
CA ALA A 219 -72.72 23.82 9.67
C ALA A 219 -72.18 25.28 9.73
N LEU A 220 -72.95 26.17 9.08
CA LEU A 220 -73.62 27.37 9.61
C LEU A 220 -72.85 28.45 10.39
N SER A 221 -72.75 29.65 9.81
CA SER A 221 -73.32 30.93 10.32
C SER A 221 -72.81 32.14 9.48
N VAL A 222 -73.63 32.75 8.61
CA VAL A 222 -74.39 34.02 8.80
C VAL A 222 -73.52 35.30 8.84
N LEU A 223 -73.50 36.04 7.70
CA LEU A 223 -73.65 37.51 7.40
C LEU A 223 -73.08 38.61 8.35
N PRO A 224 -73.05 39.92 7.97
CA PRO A 224 -72.72 40.57 6.69
C PRO A 224 -71.81 41.83 6.84
N ASN A 225 -71.49 42.43 5.68
CA ASN A 225 -71.05 43.79 5.38
C ASN A 225 -71.23 44.88 6.46
N TYR A 226 -70.23 45.76 6.57
CA TYR A 226 -70.43 47.21 6.65
C TYR A 226 -69.35 47.94 5.84
N SER A 227 -69.85 48.74 4.89
CA SER A 227 -69.36 49.99 4.27
C SER A 227 -67.88 50.21 4.00
#